data_AF-A0A7X3JUR2-F1
#
_entry.id   AF-A0A7X3JUR2-F1
#
_cell.length_a   1.000
_cell.length_b   1.000
_cell.length_c   1.000
_cell.angle_alpha   90.00
_cell.angle_beta   90.00
_cell.angle_gamma   90.00
#
_symmetry.space_group_name_H-M   'P 1'
#
loop_
_entity.id
_entity.type
_entity.pdbx_description
1 polymer ?
#
loop_
_entity_poly.entity_id
_entity_poly.type
_entity_poly.pdbx_seq_one_letter_code
_entity_poly.pdbx_strand_id
1 'polypeptide(L)'
;SGIGLLLTQAHLLAQLPVPEGVQPLLLEPLPGYSDADPVHHTRPGNLAYVIYTSGSTGRPKGAGNSHRALVNRLCWMQQAYGLD
;
A
#
# COMPACT_ATOMS: atom_id res chain seq x y z
N SER A 1 25.64 7.26 4.07
CA SER A 1 24.25 7.05 3.61
C SER A 1 24.31 6.33 2.28
N GLY A 2 23.71 5.14 2.18
CA GLY A 2 24.01 4.11 1.18
C GLY A 2 22.84 3.81 0.25
N ILE A 3 22.31 4.84 -0.41
CA ILE A 3 21.31 4.66 -1.47
C ILE A 3 22.06 4.22 -2.72
N GLY A 4 21.84 2.98 -3.17
CA GLY A 4 22.44 2.43 -4.40
C GLY A 4 21.52 2.50 -5.62
N LEU A 5 20.22 2.75 -5.42
CA LEU A 5 19.21 2.75 -6.47
C LEU A 5 18.31 3.99 -6.39
N LEU A 6 18.00 4.56 -7.55
CA LEU A 6 17.02 5.63 -7.73
C LEU A 6 15.86 5.14 -8.58
N LEU A 7 14.67 5.00 -8.01
CA LEU A 7 13.44 4.68 -8.75
C LEU A 7 12.87 5.97 -9.37
N THR A 8 12.75 6.03 -10.70
CA THR A 8 12.24 7.22 -11.42
C THR A 8 11.63 6.87 -12.78
N GLN A 9 11.08 7.82 -13.52
CA GLN A 9 10.59 7.64 -14.90
C GLN A 9 11.61 8.25 -15.89
N ALA A 10 11.71 7.71 -17.12
CA ALA A 10 12.76 8.15 -18.06
C ALA A 10 12.74 9.65 -18.35
N HIS A 11 11.55 10.26 -18.48
CA HIS A 11 11.41 11.68 -18.79
C HIS A 11 11.86 12.62 -17.65
N LEU A 12 11.97 12.10 -16.43
CA LEU A 12 12.45 12.84 -15.26
C LEU A 12 13.96 12.70 -15.05
N LEU A 13 14.59 11.67 -15.63
CA LEU A 13 16.01 11.38 -15.37
C LEU A 13 16.93 12.55 -15.72
N ALA A 14 16.64 13.25 -16.83
CA ALA A 14 17.41 14.41 -17.28
C ALA A 14 17.29 15.63 -16.34
N GLN A 15 16.30 15.65 -15.45
CA GLN A 15 16.01 16.76 -14.54
C GLN A 15 16.41 16.45 -13.09
N LEU A 16 16.85 15.22 -12.80
CA LEU A 16 17.17 14.78 -11.45
C LEU A 16 18.69 14.87 -11.19
N PRO A 17 19.11 15.40 -10.04
CA PRO A 17 20.51 15.35 -9.63
C PRO A 17 20.85 13.93 -9.15
N VAL A 18 21.25 13.05 -10.08
CA VAL A 18 21.64 11.67 -9.76
C VAL A 18 23.10 11.64 -9.29
N PRO A 19 23.38 11.29 -8.01
CA PRO A 19 24.76 11.21 -7.53
C PRO A 19 25.54 10.07 -8.19
N GLU A 20 26.86 10.23 -8.26
CA GLU A 20 27.76 9.20 -8.79
C GLU A 20 27.65 7.91 -7.95
N GLY A 21 27.55 6.76 -8.62
CA GLY A 21 27.37 5.46 -7.98
C GLY A 21 25.93 5.07 -7.64
N VAL A 22 24.94 5.93 -7.92
CA VAL A 22 23.51 5.60 -7.80
C VAL A 22 22.96 5.15 -9.14
N GLN A 23 22.49 3.90 -9.22
CA GLN A 23 21.92 3.37 -10.46
C GLN A 23 20.42 3.74 -10.59
N PRO A 24 19.98 4.31 -11.72
CA PRO A 24 18.56 4.50 -11.98
C PRO A 24 17.84 3.18 -12.27
N LEU A 25 16.67 3.00 -11.67
CA LEU A 25 15.68 1.99 -11.99
C LEU A 25 14.46 2.71 -12.59
N LEU A 26 14.19 2.49 -13.87
CA LEU A 26 13.14 3.20 -14.59
C LEU A 26 11.78 2.51 -14.42
N LEU A 27 10.76 3.28 -14.02
CA LEU A 27 9.35 2.92 -14.14
C LEU A 27 8.92 3.25 -15.57
N GLU A 28 8.78 2.21 -16.37
CA GLU A 28 8.27 2.27 -17.73
C GLU A 28 7.04 1.36 -17.84
N PRO A 29 6.07 1.68 -18.71
CA PRO A 29 5.01 0.75 -19.07
C PRO A 29 5.62 -0.55 -19.58
N LEU A 30 5.10 -1.69 -19.12
CA LEU A 30 5.56 -3.00 -19.58
C LEU A 30 4.88 -3.34 -20.91
N PRO A 31 5.65 -3.56 -22.00
CA PRO A 31 5.07 -3.93 -23.28
C PRO A 31 4.23 -5.21 -23.17
N GLY A 32 3.00 -5.17 -23.70
CA GLY A 32 2.06 -6.29 -23.62
C GLY A 32 1.26 -6.37 -22.32
N TYR A 33 1.43 -5.42 -21.40
CA TYR A 33 0.58 -5.25 -20.23
C TYR A 33 -0.39 -4.08 -20.42
N SER A 34 -1.51 -4.14 -19.71
CA SER A 34 -2.54 -3.11 -19.73
C SER A 34 -2.14 -1.91 -18.87
N ASP A 35 -2.33 -0.71 -19.41
CA ASP A 35 -2.24 0.55 -18.64
C ASP A 35 -3.52 0.87 -17.86
N ALA A 36 -4.61 0.11 -18.09
CA ALA A 36 -5.84 0.26 -17.31
C ALA A 36 -5.65 -0.23 -15.88
N ASP A 37 -6.33 0.44 -14.94
CA ASP A 37 -6.39 0.01 -13.55
C ASP A 37 -6.85 -1.45 -13.45
N PRO A 38 -6.24 -2.25 -12.56
CA PRO A 38 -6.65 -3.62 -12.35
C PRO A 38 -8.10 -3.67 -11.85
N VAL A 39 -8.87 -4.63 -12.36
CA VAL A 39 -10.24 -4.84 -11.90
C VAL A 39 -10.22 -5.18 -10.41
N HIS A 40 -10.89 -4.35 -9.61
CA HIS A 40 -10.98 -4.56 -8.17
C HIS A 40 -11.99 -5.66 -7.84
N HIS A 41 -11.49 -6.80 -7.38
CA HIS A 41 -12.32 -7.95 -6.98
C HIS A 41 -12.65 -8.01 -5.49
N THR A 42 -12.17 -7.06 -4.67
CA THR A 42 -12.41 -7.09 -3.23
C THR A 42 -13.89 -6.84 -2.94
N ARG A 43 -14.45 -7.71 -2.12
CA ARG A 43 -15.83 -7.64 -1.63
C ARG A 43 -15.84 -7.15 -0.18
N PRO A 44 -16.92 -6.52 0.29
CA PRO A 44 -17.01 -6.03 1.67
C PRO A 44 -16.75 -7.10 2.74
N GLY A 45 -17.01 -8.37 2.43
CA GLY A 45 -16.77 -9.51 3.33
C GLY A 45 -15.31 -10.01 3.37
N ASN A 46 -14.42 -9.56 2.47
CA ASN A 46 -13.02 -9.93 2.53
C ASN A 46 -12.33 -9.29 3.73
N LEU A 47 -11.29 -9.95 4.25
CA LEU A 47 -10.45 -9.40 5.31
C LEU A 47 -9.65 -8.20 4.76
N ALA A 48 -9.73 -7.08 5.48
CA ALA A 48 -8.88 -5.91 5.26
C ALA A 48 -7.56 -6.03 6.01
N TYR A 49 -7.59 -6.58 7.23
CA TYR A 49 -6.39 -6.83 8.03
C TYR A 49 -6.60 -7.92 9.09
N VAL A 50 -5.49 -8.43 9.62
CA VAL A 50 -5.45 -9.31 10.80
C VAL A 50 -4.46 -8.73 11.80
N ILE A 51 -4.92 -8.46 13.02
CA ILE A 51 -4.03 -8.09 14.14
C ILE A 51 -3.85 -9.31 15.03
N TYR A 52 -2.60 -9.67 15.30
CA TYR A 52 -2.28 -10.74 16.23
C TYR A 52 -2.12 -10.18 17.64
N THR A 53 -2.74 -10.84 18.60
CA THR A 53 -2.63 -10.51 20.02
C THR A 53 -2.05 -11.69 20.79
N SER A 54 -1.41 -11.41 21.93
CA SER A 54 -1.00 -12.47 22.85
C SER A 54 -2.21 -13.31 23.26
N GLY A 55 -2.06 -14.64 23.19
CA GLY A 55 -3.09 -15.57 23.63
C GLY A 55 -2.80 -16.08 25.04
N SER A 56 -3.84 -16.27 25.85
CA SER A 56 -3.72 -16.87 27.20
C SER A 56 -3.13 -18.28 27.20
N THR A 57 -3.17 -18.97 26.05
CA THR A 57 -2.60 -20.31 25.85
C THR A 57 -1.17 -20.27 25.30
N GLY A 58 -0.50 -19.11 25.30
CA GLY A 58 0.86 -18.91 24.80
C GLY A 58 0.99 -18.87 23.27
N ARG A 59 -0.10 -19.10 22.53
CA ARG A 59 -0.14 -18.99 21.06
C ARG A 59 -0.89 -17.72 20.64
N PRO A 60 -0.30 -16.84 19.83
CA PRO A 60 -0.99 -15.64 19.35
C PRO A 60 -2.29 -15.97 18.59
N LYS A 61 -3.32 -15.16 18.80
CA LYS A 61 -4.61 -15.26 18.10
C LYS A 61 -4.73 -14.14 17.08
N GLY A 62 -5.19 -14.46 15.86
CA GLY A 62 -5.41 -13.48 14.80
C GLY A 62 -6.85 -12.96 14.81
N ALA A 63 -7.02 -11.65 15.02
CA ALA A 63 -8.30 -10.97 14.89
C ALA A 63 -8.47 -10.42 13.46
N GLY A 64 -9.22 -11.15 12.63
CA GLY A 64 -9.51 -10.76 11.25
C GLY A 64 -10.64 -9.72 11.18
N ASN A 65 -10.35 -8.58 10.55
CA ASN A 65 -11.33 -7.50 10.35
C ASN A 65 -11.63 -7.37 8.85
N SER A 66 -12.92 -7.37 8.50
CA SER A 66 -13.35 -7.22 7.11
C SER A 66 -13.34 -5.77 6.64
N HIS A 67 -13.31 -5.57 5.32
CA HIS A 67 -13.49 -4.24 4.71
C HIS A 67 -14.79 -3.57 5.18
N ARG A 68 -15.91 -4.31 5.26
CA ARG A 68 -17.20 -3.76 5.75
C ARG A 68 -17.09 -3.27 7.19
N ALA A 69 -16.46 -4.06 8.07
CA ALA A 69 -16.30 -3.69 9.47
C ALA A 69 -15.42 -2.44 9.63
N LEU A 70 -14.33 -2.36 8.85
CA LEU A 70 -13.44 -1.21 8.83
C LEU A 70 -14.17 0.05 8.33
N VAL A 71 -14.87 -0.01 7.20
CA VAL A 71 -15.61 1.13 6.65
C VAL A 71 -16.66 1.63 7.63
N ASN A 72 -17.44 0.72 8.25
CA ASN A 72 -18.42 1.11 9.27
C ASN A 72 -17.76 1.89 10.43
N ARG A 73 -16.59 1.44 10.88
CA ARG A 73 -15.84 2.10 11.96
C ARG A 73 -15.29 3.47 11.55
N LEU A 74 -14.83 3.62 10.31
CA LEU A 74 -14.31 4.88 9.77
C LEU A 74 -15.42 5.90 9.51
N CYS A 75 -16.55 5.47 8.94
CA CYS A 75 -17.71 6.36 8.75
C CYS A 75 -18.23 6.90 10.08
N TRP A 76 -18.36 6.03 11.09
CA TRP A 76 -18.69 6.49 12.45
C TRP A 76 -17.66 7.48 12.98
N MET A 77 -16.35 7.22 12.79
CA MET A 77 -15.28 8.10 13.26
C MET A 77 -15.39 9.49 12.64
N GLN A 78 -15.59 9.53 11.33
CA GLN A 78 -15.78 10.77 10.57
C GLN A 78 -16.97 11.56 11.08
N GLN A 79 -18.10 10.90 11.34
CA GLN A 79 -19.31 11.53 11.85
C GLN A 79 -19.14 12.04 13.29
N ALA A 80 -18.45 11.28 14.14
CA ALA A 80 -18.29 11.60 15.56
C ALA A 80 -17.28 12.73 15.79
N TYR A 81 -16.21 12.80 14.96
CA TYR A 81 -15.08 13.69 15.20
C TYR A 81 -14.88 14.77 14.13
N GLY A 82 -15.53 14.69 12.97
CA GLY A 82 -15.47 15.73 11.93
C GLY A 82 -14.04 16.03 11.45
N LEU A 83 -13.30 15.00 11.06
CA LEU A 83 -11.91 15.12 10.62
C LEU A 83 -11.85 15.64 9.17
N ASP A 84 -11.05 16.68 8.92
CA ASP A 84 -10.83 17.26 7.58
C ASP A 84 -9.58 16.68 6.89
#